data_AF-A0A8C4UV06-F1
#
_entry.id   AF-A0A8C4UV06-F1
#
_cell.length_a   1.000
_cell.length_b   1.000
_cell.length_c   1.000
_cell.angle_alpha   90.00
_cell.angle_beta   90.00
_cell.angle_gamma   90.00
#
_symmetry.space_group_name_H-M   'P 1'
#
loop_
_entity.id
_entity.type
_entity.pdbx_description
1 polymer ?
#
loop_
_entity_poly.entity_id
_entity_poly.type
_entity_poly.pdbx_seq_one_letter_code
_entity_poly.pdbx_strand_id
1 'polypeptide(L)'
;MLPLLKAAFMLLSLLELISSTPLMTTLPKVKLSEITHRIQQLNSGVQLSEQELLCQAAMALMKVTRCRKDYEPFIINLQSLHGKTNCSLSNENEIYLRNFLPKLGNFTQGMYRRLATSAAQ
;
A
#
# COMPACT_ATOMS: atom_id res chain seq x y z
N MET A 1 11.39 40.81 5.07
CA MET A 1 11.02 40.20 6.37
C MET A 1 9.78 39.31 6.32
N LEU A 2 9.14 39.13 5.15
CA LEU A 2 7.91 38.35 4.95
C LEU A 2 8.02 36.80 4.97
N PRO A 3 9.17 36.14 4.64
CA PRO A 3 9.23 34.67 4.58
C PRO A 3 9.25 33.99 5.96
N LEU A 4 9.85 34.64 6.97
CA LEU A 4 9.97 34.08 8.33
C LEU A 4 8.60 33.91 9.00
N LEU A 5 7.68 34.85 8.75
CA LEU A 5 6.36 34.86 9.36
C LEU A 5 5.49 33.69 8.85
N LYS A 6 5.63 33.31 7.57
CA LYS A 6 4.91 32.17 6.98
C LYS A 6 5.38 30.84 7.57
N ALA A 7 6.70 30.68 7.76
CA ALA A 7 7.24 29.48 8.39
C ALA A 7 6.77 29.34 9.84
N ALA A 8 6.75 30.46 10.60
CA ALA A 8 6.24 30.47 11.96
C ALA A 8 4.75 30.10 12.05
N PHE A 9 3.92 30.61 11.13
CA PHE A 9 2.50 30.29 11.09
C PHE A 9 2.25 28.79 10.79
N MET A 10 3.01 28.21 9.87
CA MET A 10 2.94 26.78 9.56
C MET A 10 3.31 25.90 10.76
N LEU A 11 4.34 26.30 11.53
CA LEU A 11 4.76 25.56 12.73
C LEU A 11 3.73 25.65 13.85
N LEU A 12 3.09 26.80 14.04
CA LEU A 12 2.02 26.99 15.02
C LEU A 12 0.79 26.13 14.71
N SER A 13 0.38 26.08 13.44
CA SER A 13 -0.73 25.20 13.01
C SER A 13 -0.42 23.72 13.23
N LEU A 14 0.85 23.32 13.11
CA LEU A 14 1.30 21.94 13.37
C LEU A 14 1.23 21.61 14.87
N LEU A 15 1.60 22.55 15.74
CA LEU A 15 1.50 22.43 17.20
C LEU A 15 0.05 22.33 17.67
N GLU A 16 -0.85 23.14 17.13
CA GLU A 16 -2.30 23.05 17.44
C GLU A 16 -2.91 21.72 16.99
N LEU A 17 -2.46 21.17 15.86
CA LEU A 17 -2.91 19.87 15.36
C LEU A 17 -2.47 18.72 16.28
N ILE A 18 -1.25 18.79 16.83
CA ILE A 18 -0.74 17.79 17.78
C ILE A 18 -1.45 17.93 19.14
N SER A 19 -1.78 19.16 19.56
CA SER A 19 -2.45 19.47 20.82
C SER A 19 -3.91 19.00 20.88
N SER A 20 -4.60 18.95 19.74
CA SER A 20 -6.07 18.76 19.69
C SER A 20 -6.55 17.30 19.67
N THR A 21 -5.68 16.30 19.84
CA THR A 21 -6.09 14.89 19.65
C THR A 21 -6.16 14.12 20.98
N PRO A 22 -7.32 13.56 21.36
CA PRO A 22 -7.44 12.75 22.56
C PRO A 22 -6.76 11.40 22.37
N LEU A 23 -6.00 10.99 23.39
CA LEU A 23 -5.29 9.72 23.46
C LEU A 23 -6.28 8.54 23.53
N MET A 24 -6.66 8.00 22.37
CA MET A 24 -7.32 6.69 22.28
C MET A 24 -6.31 5.58 22.06
N THR A 25 -6.17 4.76 23.10
CA THR A 25 -5.37 3.54 23.17
C THR A 25 -6.08 2.42 22.41
N THR A 26 -5.70 2.23 21.14
CA THR A 26 -5.52 0.95 20.42
C THR A 26 -5.56 1.22 18.91
N LEU A 27 -4.53 0.74 18.19
CA LEU A 27 -4.26 0.92 16.74
C LEU A 27 -3.71 2.29 16.22
N PRO A 28 -2.62 2.84 16.79
CA PRO A 28 -1.85 3.90 16.11
C PRO A 28 -0.88 3.36 15.04
N LYS A 29 -0.27 2.19 15.26
CA LYS A 29 0.88 1.71 14.46
C LYS A 29 0.56 1.53 12.98
N VAL A 30 -0.58 0.90 12.65
CA VAL A 30 -0.97 0.63 11.25
C VAL A 30 -1.30 1.92 10.49
N LYS A 31 -1.91 2.90 11.15
CA LYS A 31 -2.19 4.21 10.55
C LYS A 31 -0.92 5.02 10.35
N LEU A 32 -0.02 5.00 11.33
CA LEU A 32 1.27 5.71 11.27
C LEU A 32 2.17 5.16 10.17
N SER A 33 2.27 3.84 10.02
CA SER A 33 3.08 3.24 8.95
C SER A 33 2.49 3.44 7.55
N GLU A 34 1.17 3.46 7.40
CA GLU A 34 0.50 3.87 6.16
C GLU A 34 0.83 5.33 5.82
N ILE A 35 0.80 6.23 6.81
CA ILE A 35 1.16 7.64 6.64
C ILE A 35 2.64 7.78 6.26
N THR A 36 3.55 7.13 6.98
CA THR A 36 5.00 7.13 6.66
C THR A 36 5.26 6.61 5.25
N HIS A 37 4.58 5.54 4.85
CA HIS A 37 4.71 4.96 3.52
C HIS A 37 4.20 5.91 2.44
N ARG A 38 3.04 6.55 2.65
CA ARG A 38 2.50 7.55 1.71
C ARG A 38 3.40 8.77 1.58
N ILE A 39 3.99 9.23 2.68
CA ILE A 39 4.97 10.32 2.68
C ILE A 39 6.22 9.92 1.88
N GLN A 40 6.72 8.70 2.04
CA GLN A 40 7.84 8.17 1.23
C GLN A 40 7.49 8.05 -0.26
N GLN A 41 6.27 7.61 -0.61
CA GLN A 41 5.80 7.56 -2.00
C GLN A 41 5.67 8.96 -2.61
N LEU A 42 5.08 9.91 -1.87
CA LEU A 42 4.93 11.30 -2.31
C LEU A 42 6.30 11.98 -2.48
N ASN A 43 7.24 11.72 -1.58
CA ASN A 43 8.60 12.28 -1.64
C ASN A 43 9.47 11.67 -2.74
N SER A 44 9.20 10.42 -3.14
CA SER A 44 9.93 9.78 -4.23
C SER A 44 9.31 10.06 -5.61
N GLY A 45 8.06 10.56 -5.67
CA GLY A 45 7.31 10.72 -6.91
C GLY A 45 6.99 9.39 -7.61
N VAL A 46 7.27 8.24 -6.97
CA VAL A 46 7.18 6.92 -7.59
C VAL A 46 5.77 6.36 -7.41
N GLN A 47 4.98 6.42 -8.47
CA GLN A 47 3.83 5.55 -8.62
C GLN A 47 4.34 4.12 -8.84
N LEU A 48 3.96 3.18 -7.96
CA LEU A 48 4.37 1.78 -8.11
C LEU A 48 3.82 1.22 -9.42
N SER A 49 4.67 0.50 -10.17
CA SER A 49 4.22 -0.20 -11.38
C SER A 49 3.28 -1.34 -11.02
N GLU A 50 2.43 -1.75 -11.98
CA GLU A 50 1.52 -2.89 -11.78
C GLU A 50 2.27 -4.17 -11.39
N GLN A 51 3.45 -4.40 -11.98
CA GLN A 51 4.31 -5.53 -11.64
C GLN A 51 4.80 -5.46 -10.18
N GLU A 52 5.10 -4.27 -9.67
CA GLU A 52 5.50 -4.07 -8.27
C GLU A 52 4.33 -4.31 -7.31
N LEU A 53 3.12 -3.87 -7.67
CA LEU A 53 1.90 -4.13 -6.90
C LEU A 53 1.56 -5.63 -6.84
N LEU A 54 1.68 -6.34 -7.96
CA LEU A 54 1.49 -7.80 -8.03
C LEU A 54 2.54 -8.55 -7.20
N CYS A 55 3.79 -8.12 -7.28
CA CYS A 55 4.91 -8.64 -6.52
C CYS A 55 4.72 -8.48 -5.00
N GLN A 56 4.26 -7.32 -4.55
CA GLN A 56 3.90 -7.10 -3.15
C GLN A 56 2.66 -7.90 -2.73
N ALA A 57 1.66 -8.04 -3.60
CA ALA A 57 0.49 -8.87 -3.34
C ALA A 57 0.84 -10.36 -3.15
N ALA A 58 1.74 -10.89 -3.99
CA ALA A 58 2.23 -12.26 -3.85
C ALA A 58 2.96 -12.46 -2.51
N MET A 59 3.83 -11.53 -2.13
CA MET A 59 4.54 -11.58 -0.83
C MET A 59 3.58 -11.50 0.37
N ALA A 60 2.53 -10.68 0.28
CA ALA A 60 1.52 -10.58 1.33
C ALA A 60 0.82 -11.91 1.54
N LEU A 61 0.42 -12.60 0.46
CA LEU A 61 -0.21 -13.92 0.53
C LEU A 61 0.77 -15.02 0.99
N MET A 62 2.05 -14.95 0.60
CA MET A 62 3.07 -15.89 1.08
C MET A 62 3.29 -15.82 2.60
N LYS A 63 3.13 -14.63 3.21
CA LYS A 63 3.23 -14.44 4.67
C LYS A 63 2.02 -14.97 5.44
N VAL A 64 0.95 -15.40 4.75
CA VAL A 64 -0.22 -16.02 5.39
C VAL A 64 0.13 -17.46 5.81
N THR A 65 0.21 -17.70 7.12
CA THR A 65 0.59 -19.01 7.66
C THR A 65 -0.59 -19.97 7.79
N ARG A 66 -1.79 -19.46 8.11
CA ARG A 66 -3.03 -20.26 8.19
C ARG A 66 -3.73 -20.29 6.83
N CYS A 67 -4.19 -21.45 6.38
CA CYS A 67 -4.88 -21.63 5.09
C CYS A 67 -4.01 -21.35 3.85
N ARG A 68 -2.66 -21.39 3.97
CA ARG A 68 -1.74 -21.11 2.85
C ARG A 68 -2.05 -21.92 1.59
N LYS A 69 -2.44 -23.19 1.75
CA LYS A 69 -2.80 -24.09 0.63
C LYS A 69 -3.93 -23.54 -0.23
N ASP A 70 -4.87 -22.82 0.37
CA ASP A 70 -6.02 -22.24 -0.35
C ASP A 70 -5.59 -21.05 -1.22
N TYR A 71 -4.48 -20.39 -0.84
CA TYR A 71 -3.93 -19.23 -1.54
C TYR A 71 -2.82 -19.58 -2.53
N GLU A 72 -2.29 -20.79 -2.48
CA GLU A 72 -1.16 -21.22 -3.32
C GLU A 72 -1.40 -21.08 -4.83
N PRO A 73 -2.58 -21.45 -5.36
CA PRO A 73 -2.89 -21.19 -6.78
C PRO A 73 -2.87 -19.70 -7.12
N PHE A 74 -3.33 -18.84 -6.22
CA PHE A 74 -3.32 -17.39 -6.42
C PHE A 74 -1.90 -16.83 -6.39
N ILE A 75 -1.05 -17.32 -5.48
CA ILE A 75 0.35 -16.90 -5.38
C ILE A 75 1.09 -17.24 -6.68
N ILE A 76 0.94 -18.47 -7.20
CA ILE A 76 1.57 -18.92 -8.44
C ILE A 76 1.13 -18.05 -9.62
N ASN A 77 -0.17 -17.80 -9.74
CA ASN A 77 -0.72 -16.96 -10.81
C ASN A 77 -0.26 -15.50 -10.72
N LEU A 78 -0.14 -14.94 -9.52
CA LEU A 78 0.38 -13.58 -9.36
C LEU A 78 1.87 -13.53 -9.74
N GLN A 79 2.66 -14.52 -9.34
CA GLN A 79 4.08 -14.61 -9.66
C GLN A 79 4.35 -14.70 -11.16
N SER A 80 3.54 -15.46 -11.89
CA SER A 80 3.67 -15.56 -13.35
C SER A 80 3.38 -14.24 -14.08
N LEU A 81 2.57 -13.36 -13.50
CA LEU A 81 2.22 -12.06 -14.10
C LEU A 81 3.30 -10.99 -13.94
N HIS A 82 4.16 -11.07 -12.92
CA HIS A 82 5.14 -10.02 -12.64
C HIS A 82 6.60 -10.40 -12.92
N GLY A 83 6.92 -11.70 -13.06
CA GLY A 83 8.25 -12.17 -13.51
C GLY A 83 9.43 -11.77 -12.60
N LYS A 84 9.18 -11.31 -11.37
CA LYS A 84 10.20 -10.88 -10.41
C LYS A 84 10.54 -12.03 -9.46
N THR A 85 11.83 -12.25 -9.26
CA THR A 85 12.36 -13.24 -8.31
C THR A 85 12.50 -12.70 -6.89
N ASN A 86 12.73 -11.39 -6.76
CA ASN A 86 12.91 -10.72 -5.47
C ASN A 86 11.82 -9.67 -5.26
N CYS A 87 10.91 -9.99 -4.34
CA CYS A 87 9.82 -9.10 -3.94
C CYS A 87 9.98 -8.78 -2.46
N SER A 88 9.85 -7.50 -2.10
CA SER A 88 9.78 -7.06 -0.71
C SER A 88 8.46 -6.33 -0.47
N LEU A 89 7.86 -6.53 0.70
CA LEU A 89 6.75 -5.69 1.09
C LEU A 89 7.29 -4.32 1.44
N SER A 90 6.67 -3.28 0.89
CA SER A 90 7.05 -1.89 1.16
C SER A 90 6.84 -1.47 2.62
N ASN A 91 6.06 -2.24 3.39
CA ASN A 91 5.92 -2.12 4.83
C ASN A 91 5.64 -3.49 5.48
N GLU A 92 5.88 -3.59 6.79
CA GLU A 92 5.67 -4.82 7.57
C GLU A 92 4.35 -4.79 8.36
N ASN A 93 3.35 -4.04 7.90
CA ASN A 93 2.09 -3.95 8.61
C ASN A 93 1.33 -5.27 8.64
N GLU A 94 0.49 -5.44 9.66
CA GLU A 94 -0.48 -6.52 9.67
C GLU A 94 -1.45 -6.37 8.49
N ILE A 95 -1.46 -7.39 7.62
CA ILE A 95 -2.34 -7.44 6.45
C ILE A 95 -3.57 -8.25 6.82
N TYR A 96 -4.72 -7.59 6.93
CA TYR A 96 -5.99 -8.27 7.13
C TYR A 96 -6.54 -8.79 5.80
N LEU A 97 -6.58 -10.12 5.63
CA LEU A 97 -7.06 -10.79 4.42
C LEU A 97 -8.45 -10.30 3.95
N ARG A 98 -9.38 -10.09 4.89
CA ARG A 98 -10.73 -9.57 4.60
C ARG A 98 -10.73 -8.23 3.85
N ASN A 99 -9.70 -7.41 4.04
CA ASN A 99 -9.54 -6.11 3.38
C ASN A 99 -8.65 -6.22 2.13
N PHE A 100 -7.68 -7.13 2.17
CA PHE A 100 -6.70 -7.31 1.10
C PHE A 100 -7.30 -8.01 -0.11
N LEU A 101 -8.00 -9.14 0.08
CA LEU A 101 -8.52 -9.96 -1.03
C LEU A 101 -9.49 -9.19 -1.94
N PRO A 102 -10.46 -8.40 -1.43
CA PRO A 102 -11.35 -7.62 -2.30
C PRO A 102 -10.60 -6.55 -3.11
N LYS A 103 -9.59 -5.90 -2.51
CA LYS A 103 -8.76 -4.91 -3.22
C LYS A 103 -7.94 -5.56 -4.32
N LEU A 104 -7.34 -6.71 -4.05
CA LEU A 104 -6.60 -7.49 -5.04
C LEU A 104 -7.51 -7.92 -6.20
N GLY A 105 -8.71 -8.41 -5.90
CA GLY A 105 -9.70 -8.78 -6.92
C GLY A 105 -10.10 -7.60 -7.82
N ASN A 106 -10.37 -6.43 -7.23
CA ASN A 106 -10.67 -5.22 -8.01
C ASN A 106 -9.51 -4.79 -8.92
N PHE A 107 -8.28 -4.89 -8.41
CA PHE A 107 -7.07 -4.55 -9.15
C PHE A 107 -6.87 -5.47 -10.36
N THR A 108 -6.90 -6.79 -10.16
CA THR A 108 -6.71 -7.78 -11.25
C THR A 108 -7.87 -7.76 -12.24
N GLN A 109 -9.11 -7.53 -11.79
CA GLN A 109 -10.26 -7.34 -12.67
C GLN A 109 -10.09 -6.12 -13.59
N GLY A 110 -9.52 -5.03 -13.07
CA GLY A 110 -9.19 -3.84 -13.84
C GLY A 110 -8.13 -4.13 -14.91
N MET A 111 -7.07 -4.87 -14.55
CA MET A 111 -6.05 -5.32 -15.51
C MET A 111 -6.66 -6.18 -16.62
N TYR A 112 -7.48 -7.17 -16.27
CA TYR A 112 -8.14 -8.04 -17.24
C TYR A 112 -8.98 -7.25 -18.25
N ARG A 113 -9.77 -6.27 -17.77
CA ARG A 113 -10.57 -5.42 -18.65
C ARG A 113 -9.71 -4.64 -19.63
N ARG A 114 -8.59 -4.06 -19.19
CA ARG A 114 -7.66 -3.34 -20.07
C ARG A 114 -7.06 -4.24 -21.14
N LEU A 115 -6.61 -5.43 -20.75
CA LEU A 115 -6.04 -6.41 -21.68
C LEU A 115 -7.07 -6.90 -22.70
N ALA A 116 -8.30 -7.17 -22.25
CA ALA A 116 -9.40 -7.57 -23.14
C ALA A 116 -9.72 -6.48 -24.17
N THR A 117 -9.73 -5.20 -23.77
CA THR A 117 -9.92 -4.08 -24.68
C THR A 117 -8.78 -3.95 -25.69
N SER A 118 -7.53 -4.12 -25.26
CA SER A 118 -6.36 -4.06 -26.16
C SER A 118 -6.29 -5.22 -27.17
N ALA A 119 -6.85 -6.39 -26.84
CA ALA A 119 -6.88 -7.55 -27.73
C ALA A 119 -8.02 -7.49 -28.78
N ALA A 120 -8.97 -6.56 -28.62
CA ALA A 120 -10.10 -6.37 -29.53
C ALA A 120 -9.86 -5.24 -30.56
N GLN A 121 -8.66 -4.64 -30.57
CA GLN A 121 -8.19 -3.65 -31.54
C GLN A 121 -7.24 -4.29 -32.54
#